data_AF-A0A1Y2PB35-F1
#
_entry.id   AF-A0A1Y2PB35-F1
#
_cell.length_a   1.000
_cell.length_b   1.000
_cell.length_c   1.000
_cell.angle_alpha   90.00
_cell.angle_beta   90.00
_cell.angle_gamma   90.00
#
_symmetry.space_group_name_H-M   'P 1'
#
loop_
_entity.id
_entity.type
_entity.pdbx_description
1 polymer ?
#
loop_
_entity_poly.entity_id
_entity_poly.type
_entity_poly.pdbx_seq_one_letter_code
_entity_poly.pdbx_strand_id
1 'polypeptide(L)' 'MFTTGRIIFASFFVIAFLALMIFSYKKDAKNNKKYYQNGALYVAIGIITVIALLFLSKFLIKG' A
#
# COMPACT_ATOMS: atom_id res chain seq x y z
N MET A 1 -19.14 31.34 -13.66
CA MET A 1 -18.89 32.53 -12.82
C MET A 1 -18.63 32.06 -11.40
N PHE A 2 -17.40 32.22 -10.91
CA PHE A 2 -17.07 31.94 -9.52
C PHE A 2 -17.54 33.12 -8.68
N THR A 3 -18.51 32.89 -7.81
CA THR A 3 -18.95 33.90 -6.84
C THR A 3 -18.10 33.77 -5.59
N THR A 4 -17.95 34.84 -4.82
CA THR A 4 -17.19 34.84 -3.57
C THR A 4 -17.63 33.71 -2.64
N GLY A 5 -18.95 33.49 -2.50
CA GLY A 5 -19.49 32.40 -1.68
C GLY A 5 -19.10 30.99 -2.19
N ARG A 6 -19.02 30.79 -3.51
CA ARG A 6 -18.58 29.51 -4.09
C ARG A 6 -17.09 29.25 -3.85
N ILE A 7 -16.26 30.28 -3.93
CA ILE A 7 -14.81 30.17 -3.67
C ILE A 7 -14.56 29.82 -2.19
N ILE A 8 -15.27 30.47 -1.27
CA ILE A 8 -15.16 30.20 0.16
C ILE A 8 -15.59 28.76 0.48
N PHE A 9 -16.75 28.34 -0.04
CA PHE A 9 -17.23 26.97 0.16
C PHE A 9 -16.27 25.93 -0.41
N ALA A 10 -15.78 26.11 -1.64
CA ALA A 10 -14.85 25.18 -2.26
C ALA A 10 -13.54 25.07 -1.47
N SER A 11 -13.00 26.20 -1.01
CA SER A 11 -11.77 26.21 -0.20
C SER A 11 -11.97 25.48 1.12
N PHE A 12 -13.07 25.76 1.82
CA PHE A 12 -13.41 25.08 3.08
C PHE A 12 -13.60 23.57 2.87
N PHE A 13 -14.33 23.19 1.82
CA PHE A 13 -14.57 21.80 1.48
C PHE A 13 -13.27 21.04 1.20
N VAL A 14 -12.37 21.60 0.39
CA VAL A 14 -11.08 20.97 0.09
C VAL A 14 -10.23 20.79 1.35
N ILE A 15 -10.17 21.79 2.23
CA ILE A 15 -9.41 21.70 3.48
C ILE A 15 -10.00 20.62 4.40
N ALA A 16 -11.32 20.64 4.60
CA ALA A 16 -12.00 19.63 5.42
C ALA A 16 -11.83 18.22 4.86
N PHE A 17 -11.95 18.07 3.55
CA PHE A 17 -11.77 16.80 2.85
C PHE A 17 -10.34 16.27 2.98
N LEU A 18 -9.33 17.11 2.76
CA LEU A 18 -7.93 16.73 2.95
C LEU A 18 -7.63 16.34 4.40
N ALA A 19 -8.17 17.06 5.38
CA ALA A 19 -8.00 16.73 6.78
C ALA A 19 -8.56 15.34 7.12
N LEU A 20 -9.78 15.04 6.64
CA LEU A 20 -10.40 13.72 6.80
C LEU A 20 -9.61 12.62 6.09
N MET A 21 -9.11 12.89 4.89
CA MET A 21 -8.29 11.95 4.12
C MET A 21 -6.99 11.60 4.88
N ILE A 22 -6.28 12.61 5.41
CA ILE A 22 -5.07 12.41 6.20
C ILE A 22 -5.39 11.58 7.46
N PHE A 23 -6.49 11.90 8.15
CA PHE A 23 -6.91 11.14 9.33
C PHE A 23 -7.19 9.67 9.00
N SER A 24 -7.92 9.41 7.90
CA SER A 24 -8.20 8.04 7.44
C SER A 24 -6.93 7.28 7.11
N TYR A 25 -6.02 7.88 6.33
CA TYR A 25 -4.77 7.21 5.95
C TYR A 25 -3.82 6.97 7.12
N LYS A 26 -3.81 7.84 8.15
CA LYS A 26 -3.03 7.57 9.36
C LYS A 26 -3.50 6.31 10.08
N LYS A 27 -4.82 6.10 10.17
CA LYS A 27 -5.40 4.90 10.78
C LYS A 27 -5.11 3.66 9.93
N ASP A 28 -5.23 3.78 8.61
CA ASP A 28 -4.96 2.67 7.69
C ASP A 28 -3.48 2.29 7.66
N ALA A 29 -2.56 3.26 7.71
CA ALA A 29 -1.13 2.98 7.80
C ALA A 29 -0.79 2.20 9.08
N LYS A 30 -1.40 2.55 10.22
CA LYS A 30 -1.24 1.83 11.48
C LYS A 30 -1.82 0.41 11.40
N ASN A 31 -3.00 0.25 10.78
CA ASN A 31 -3.63 -1.06 10.59
C ASN A 31 -2.86 -1.95 9.61
N ASN A 32 -2.37 -1.41 8.50
CA ASN A 32 -1.51 -2.13 7.56
C ASN A 32 -0.26 -2.65 8.25
N LYS A 33 0.39 -1.82 9.08
CA LYS A 33 1.53 -2.28 9.87
C LYS A 33 1.16 -3.37 10.88
N LYS A 34 -0.06 -3.36 11.45
CA LYS A 34 -0.50 -4.37 12.42
C LYS A 34 -0.86 -5.71 11.79
N TYR A 35 -1.59 -5.71 10.67
CA TYR A 35 -2.16 -6.93 10.08
C TYR A 35 -1.36 -7.47 8.88
N TYR A 36 -0.63 -6.60 8.18
CA TYR A 36 0.21 -6.97 7.03
C TYR A 36 1.70 -6.78 7.33
N GLN A 37 2.10 -6.75 8.61
CA GLN A 37 3.51 -6.65 8.96
C GLN A 37 4.26 -7.80 8.31
N ASN A 38 5.31 -7.46 7.55
CA ASN A 38 6.19 -8.42 6.89
C ASN A 38 5.49 -9.32 5.84
N GLY A 39 4.22 -9.07 5.48
CA GLY A 39 3.52 -9.85 4.47
C GLY A 39 4.24 -9.83 3.12
N ALA A 40 4.71 -8.66 2.69
CA ALA A 40 5.52 -8.52 1.48
C ALA A 40 6.85 -9.28 1.57
N LEU A 41 7.47 -9.32 2.75
CA LEU A 41 8.73 -10.04 2.99
C LEU A 41 8.50 -11.55 2.93
N TYR A 42 7.43 -12.07 3.53
CA TYR A 42 7.09 -13.50 3.46
C TYR A 42 6.74 -13.94 2.03
N VAL A 43 6.02 -13.12 1.28
CA VAL A 43 5.74 -13.37 -0.15
C VAL A 43 7.05 -13.38 -0.96
N ALA A 44 7.95 -12.42 -0.73
CA ALA A 44 9.25 -12.38 -1.40
C ALA A 44 10.09 -13.63 -1.09
N ILE A 45 10.14 -14.06 0.17
CA ILE A 45 10.82 -15.31 0.55
C ILE A 45 10.21 -16.49 -0.21
N GLY A 46 8.89 -16.64 -0.21
CA GLY A 46 8.22 -17.73 -0.92
C GLY A 46 8.56 -17.78 -2.41
N ILE A 47 8.55 -16.62 -3.08
CA ILE A 47 8.94 -16.50 -4.49
C ILE A 47 10.40 -16.95 -4.69
N ILE A 48 11.33 -16.42 -3.88
CA ILE A 48 12.75 -16.77 -3.99
C ILE A 48 12.96 -18.27 -3.75
N THR A 49 12.29 -18.85 -2.75
CA THR A 49 12.36 -20.30 -2.46
C THR A 49 11.88 -21.13 -3.64
N VAL A 50 10.73 -20.77 -4.24
CA VAL A 50 10.22 -21.49 -5.41
C VAL A 50 11.19 -21.40 -6.60
N ILE A 51 11.73 -20.20 -6.87
CA ILE A 51 12.72 -20.01 -7.92
C ILE A 51 13.97 -20.85 -7.66
N ALA A 52 14.50 -20.84 -6.43
CA ALA A 52 15.66 -21.64 -6.06
C ALA A 52 15.41 -23.15 -6.25
N LEU A 53 14.24 -23.64 -5.86
CA LEU A 53 13.84 -25.04 -6.08
C LEU A 53 13.76 -25.40 -7.56
N LEU A 54 13.26 -24.49 -8.42
CA LEU A 54 13.23 -24.70 -9.87
C LEU A 54 14.64 -24.79 -10.48
N PHE A 55 15.57 -23.96 -10.00
CA PHE A 55 16.96 -24.07 -10.45
C PHE A 55 17.66 -25.32 -9.92
N LEU A 56 17.37 -25.71 -8.68
CA LEU A 56 17.92 -26.92 -8.09
C LEU A 56 17.41 -28.17 -8.80
N SER A 57 16.11 -28.24 -9.12
CA SER A 57 15.55 -29.37 -9.87
C SER A 57 16.19 -29.51 -11.25
N LYS A 58 16.46 -28.39 -11.93
CA LYS A 58 17.18 -28.37 -13.20
C LYS A 58 18.60 -28.94 -13.08
N PHE A 59 19.30 -28.70 -11.97
CA PHE A 59 20.62 -29.25 -11.72
C PHE A 59 20.57 -30.75 -11.43
N LEU A 60 19.60 -31.20 -10.62
CA LEU A 60 19.41 -32.61 -10.27
C LEU A 60 18.97 -33.48 -11.45
N ILE A 61 18.17 -32.95 -12.38
CA ILE A 61 17.67 -33.70 -13.55
C ILE A 61 18.72 -33.75 -14.69
N LYS A 62 19.70 -32.85 -14.68
CA LYS A 62 20.75 -32.76 -15.71
C LYS A 62 22.08 -33.41 -15.28
N GLY A 63 22.15 -33.92 -14.04
CA GLY A 63 23.26 -34.71 -13.50
C GLY A 63 23.02 -36.21 -13.61
#